data_AF-I0KAW5-F1
#
_entry.id   AF-I0KAW5-F1
#
_cell.length_a   1.000
_cell.length_b   1.000
_cell.length_c   1.000
_cell.angle_alpha   90.00
_cell.angle_beta   90.00
_cell.angle_gamma   90.00
#
_symmetry.space_group_name_H-M   'P 1'
#
loop_
_entity.id
_entity.type
_entity.pdbx_description
1 polymer ?
#
loop_
_entity_poly.entity_id
_entity_poly.type
_entity_poly.pdbx_seq_one_letter_code
_entity_poly.pdbx_strand_id
1 'polypeptide(L)'
;MSMKFDPSTNRIYRDQDDFQVQNRALLEAEVGEAAWDDSHYWPHVAQRYDALVDVTMSYDGGFDTLRHIRRVQQLLNLAAIELLRRANVHDDSKFDVKEKFYFDRETPLLAGLTYGSDEYKASLERLGPALQHHYANNSHHPEHFGNGVDGMTLYDVLEMLLGWKAAGERHRDGDIFKSIEINKQRFGLSEQLCQILINTAKTIGQETSPVAWLKPHR
;
A
#
# COMPACT_ATOMS: atom_id res chain seq x y z
N MET A 1 -9.42 -27.75 -15.07
CA MET A 1 -8.16 -28.21 -14.45
C MET A 1 -8.49 -28.72 -13.05
N SER A 2 -8.42 -30.03 -12.78
CA SER A 2 -8.81 -30.58 -11.47
C SER A 2 -7.63 -30.61 -10.50
N MET A 3 -7.85 -30.13 -9.28
CA MET A 3 -6.92 -30.31 -8.16
C MET A 3 -7.14 -31.68 -7.52
N LYS A 4 -6.06 -32.39 -7.18
CA LYS A 4 -6.11 -33.69 -6.50
C LYS A 4 -5.51 -33.55 -5.10
N PHE A 5 -6.11 -34.25 -4.14
CA PHE A 5 -5.69 -34.28 -2.74
C PHE A 5 -5.04 -35.62 -2.43
N ASP A 6 -3.84 -35.60 -1.87
CA ASP A 6 -3.17 -36.79 -1.35
C ASP A 6 -3.26 -36.80 0.19
N PRO A 7 -4.03 -37.74 0.78
CA PRO A 7 -4.21 -37.83 2.22
C PRO A 7 -2.99 -38.37 2.97
N SER A 8 -2.03 -39.03 2.29
CA SER A 8 -0.81 -39.53 2.94
C SER A 8 0.20 -38.42 3.24
N THR A 9 0.18 -37.35 2.43
CA THR A 9 1.05 -36.18 2.58
C THR A 9 0.29 -34.91 2.98
N ASN A 10 -1.05 -34.99 3.02
CA ASN A 10 -1.97 -33.88 3.28
C ASN A 10 -1.75 -32.67 2.35
N ARG A 11 -1.45 -32.94 1.06
CA ARG A 11 -1.15 -31.90 0.05
C ARG A 11 -2.18 -31.93 -1.09
N ILE A 12 -2.41 -30.75 -1.68
CA ILE A 12 -3.23 -30.57 -2.89
C ILE A 12 -2.33 -30.09 -4.01
N TYR A 13 -2.32 -30.78 -5.15
CA TYR A 13 -1.48 -30.45 -6.31
C TYR A 13 -2.26 -30.41 -7.63
N ARG A 14 -1.66 -29.76 -8.64
CA ARG A 14 -2.18 -29.64 -10.01
C ARG A 14 -1.44 -30.62 -10.94
N ASP A 15 -2.11 -31.09 -11.98
CA ASP A 15 -1.68 -32.23 -12.83
C ASP A 15 -0.39 -32.02 -13.67
N GLN A 16 0.40 -30.95 -13.51
CA GLN A 16 1.68 -30.80 -14.23
C GLN A 16 2.72 -30.00 -13.42
N ASP A 17 3.60 -30.71 -12.72
CA ASP A 17 4.86 -30.20 -12.17
C ASP A 17 5.98 -30.35 -13.22
N ASP A 18 6.01 -29.43 -14.18
CA ASP A 18 7.03 -29.37 -15.25
C ASP A 18 8.35 -28.69 -14.78
N PHE A 19 8.44 -28.37 -13.48
CA PHE A 19 9.58 -27.66 -12.89
C PHE A 19 10.74 -28.59 -12.52
N GLN A 20 10.47 -29.89 -12.35
CA GLN A 20 11.47 -30.89 -11.93
C GLN A 20 12.33 -31.40 -13.11
N VAL A 21 11.83 -31.34 -14.34
CA VAL A 21 12.53 -31.89 -15.52
C VAL A 21 13.60 -30.93 -16.06
N GLN A 22 13.38 -29.61 -15.94
CA GLN A 22 14.32 -28.61 -16.48
C GLN A 22 15.60 -28.45 -15.65
N ASN A 23 15.54 -28.64 -14.33
CA ASN A 23 16.73 -28.52 -13.48
C ASN A 23 17.68 -29.72 -13.57
N ARG A 24 17.18 -30.91 -13.90
CA ARG A 24 18.03 -32.11 -14.08
C ARG A 24 18.91 -32.00 -15.34
N ALA A 25 18.35 -31.46 -16.42
CA ALA A 25 19.08 -31.29 -17.69
C ALA A 25 20.18 -30.20 -17.62
N LEU A 26 20.01 -29.18 -16.77
CA LEU A 26 21.03 -28.13 -16.57
C LEU A 26 22.20 -28.62 -15.70
N LEU A 27 21.93 -29.48 -14.71
CA LEU A 27 22.96 -30.09 -13.87
C LEU A 27 23.80 -31.14 -14.62
N GLU A 28 23.22 -31.89 -15.55
CA GLU A 28 23.95 -32.87 -16.37
C GLU A 28 24.81 -32.19 -17.47
N ALA A 29 24.56 -30.92 -17.80
CA ALA A 29 25.30 -30.18 -18.83
C ALA A 29 26.53 -29.40 -18.31
N GLU A 30 26.60 -29.08 -17.01
CA GLU A 30 27.73 -28.33 -16.42
C GLU A 30 28.87 -29.23 -15.93
N VAL A 31 28.64 -30.54 -15.76
CA VAL A 31 29.69 -31.49 -15.34
C VAL A 31 30.22 -32.21 -16.57
N GLY A 32 31.08 -31.52 -17.32
CA GLY A 32 31.81 -32.12 -18.44
C GLY A 32 32.60 -33.36 -18.00
N GLU A 33 32.66 -34.36 -18.87
CA GLU A 33 33.46 -35.58 -18.74
C GLU A 33 34.94 -35.25 -18.44
N ALA A 34 35.28 -35.09 -17.16
CA ALA A 34 36.64 -35.16 -16.68
C ALA A 34 36.77 -36.47 -15.92
N ALA A 35 37.39 -37.45 -16.58
CA ALA A 35 37.85 -38.67 -15.96
C ALA A 35 38.85 -38.32 -14.84
N TRP A 36 38.43 -38.48 -13.59
CA TRP A 36 39.32 -38.42 -12.43
C TRP A 36 39.65 -39.85 -12.00
N ASP A 37 40.94 -40.15 -11.97
CA ASP A 37 41.55 -41.39 -11.47
C ASP A 37 41.24 -41.55 -9.97
N ASP A 38 40.36 -42.51 -9.69
CA ASP A 38 39.78 -42.81 -8.38
C ASP A 38 40.69 -43.64 -7.45
N SER A 39 42.01 -43.63 -7.63
CA SER A 39 42.85 -44.53 -6.84
C SER A 39 43.26 -44.01 -5.45
N HIS A 40 43.32 -42.71 -5.16
CA HIS A 40 43.83 -42.25 -3.86
C HIS A 40 43.29 -40.88 -3.43
N TYR A 41 42.09 -40.74 -2.86
CA TYR A 41 41.79 -39.61 -1.94
C TYR A 41 40.52 -39.83 -1.07
N TRP A 42 40.76 -40.02 0.23
CA TRP A 42 39.92 -39.66 1.40
C TRP A 42 38.43 -40.10 1.50
N PRO A 43 38.12 -41.23 2.17
CA PRO A 43 36.75 -41.66 2.48
C PRO A 43 35.91 -40.66 3.30
N HIS A 44 36.56 -39.76 4.06
CA HIS A 44 35.86 -38.82 4.94
C HIS A 44 35.37 -37.53 4.25
N VAL A 45 35.77 -37.27 3.01
CA VAL A 45 35.27 -36.09 2.26
C VAL A 45 33.93 -36.42 1.59
N ALA A 46 33.78 -37.61 0.99
CA ALA A 46 32.53 -38.05 0.37
C ALA A 46 31.36 -38.07 1.37
N GLN A 47 31.60 -38.59 2.59
CA GLN A 47 30.60 -38.62 3.67
C GLN A 47 30.12 -37.22 4.12
N ARG A 48 30.97 -36.19 4.01
CA ARG A 48 30.61 -34.81 4.33
C ARG A 48 29.82 -34.14 3.20
N TYR A 49 30.10 -34.50 1.95
CA TYR A 49 29.34 -33.99 0.80
C TYR A 49 27.93 -34.59 0.74
N ASP A 50 27.77 -35.90 0.96
CA ASP A 50 26.44 -36.52 1.01
C ASP A 50 25.58 -35.93 2.14
N ALA A 51 26.17 -35.67 3.31
CA ALA A 51 25.47 -35.02 4.42
C ALA A 51 25.12 -33.54 4.17
N LEU A 52 25.91 -32.81 3.37
CA LEU A 52 25.62 -31.41 2.98
C LEU A 52 24.57 -31.31 1.87
N VAL A 53 24.54 -32.29 0.96
CA VAL A 53 23.52 -32.40 -0.11
C VAL A 53 22.17 -32.81 0.51
N ASP A 54 22.16 -33.72 1.49
CA ASP A 54 20.94 -34.15 2.19
C ASP A 54 20.31 -33.01 3.03
N VAL A 55 21.14 -32.15 3.64
CA VAL A 55 20.66 -30.98 4.41
C VAL A 55 20.15 -29.84 3.51
N THR A 56 20.75 -29.65 2.32
CA THR A 56 20.32 -28.60 1.38
C THR A 56 19.08 -28.99 0.57
N MET A 57 18.81 -30.29 0.38
CA MET A 57 17.58 -30.80 -0.25
C MET A 57 16.36 -30.90 0.69
N SER A 58 16.53 -30.67 2.00
CA SER A 58 15.44 -30.75 3.00
C SER A 58 14.64 -29.45 3.19
N TYR A 59 15.04 -28.33 2.59
CA TYR A 59 14.32 -27.05 2.73
C TYR A 59 13.28 -26.87 1.61
N ASP A 60 12.02 -27.18 1.93
CA ASP A 60 10.86 -26.85 1.08
C ASP A 60 10.45 -25.38 1.31
N GLY A 61 11.09 -24.47 0.57
CA GLY A 61 10.78 -23.04 0.61
C GLY A 61 9.33 -22.69 0.22
N GLY A 62 8.57 -23.64 -0.33
CA GLY A 62 7.14 -23.47 -0.63
C GLY A 62 6.31 -23.24 0.63
N PHE A 63 6.59 -23.96 1.72
CA PHE A 63 5.85 -23.79 2.98
C PHE A 63 6.11 -22.43 3.63
N ASP A 64 7.36 -21.98 3.65
CA ASP A 64 7.72 -20.67 4.19
C ASP A 64 7.21 -19.53 3.32
N THR A 65 7.21 -19.70 1.99
CA THR A 65 6.58 -18.76 1.06
C THR A 65 5.08 -18.65 1.31
N LEU A 66 4.38 -19.78 1.48
CA LEU A 66 2.95 -19.78 1.81
C LEU A 66 2.67 -19.10 3.16
N ARG A 67 3.48 -19.39 4.19
CA ARG A 67 3.38 -18.72 5.49
C ARG A 67 3.56 -17.22 5.37
N HIS A 68 4.56 -16.77 4.60
CA HIS A 68 4.79 -15.35 4.34
C HIS A 68 3.60 -14.70 3.62
N ILE A 69 3.08 -15.31 2.55
CA ILE A 69 1.89 -14.84 1.83
C ILE A 69 0.71 -14.69 2.78
N ARG A 70 0.42 -15.69 3.61
CA ARG A 70 -0.67 -15.62 4.60
C ARG A 70 -0.45 -14.50 5.60
N ARG A 71 0.78 -14.26 6.03
CA ARG A 71 1.08 -13.18 6.95
C ARG A 71 0.86 -11.80 6.30
N VAL A 72 1.31 -11.60 5.07
CA VAL A 72 1.09 -10.35 4.33
C VAL A 72 -0.41 -10.12 4.11
N GLN A 73 -1.18 -11.15 3.74
CA GLN A 73 -2.64 -11.06 3.61
C GLN A 73 -3.31 -10.59 4.92
N GLN A 74 -2.90 -11.14 6.06
CA GLN A 74 -3.40 -10.71 7.37
C GLN A 74 -3.07 -9.23 7.65
N LEU A 75 -1.84 -8.80 7.38
CA LEU A 75 -1.41 -7.41 7.58
C LEU A 75 -2.18 -6.44 6.68
N LEU A 76 -2.40 -6.80 5.40
CA LEU A 76 -3.20 -6.02 4.47
C LEU A 76 -4.66 -5.90 4.94
N ASN A 77 -5.24 -6.97 5.47
CA ASN A 77 -6.60 -6.91 6.03
C ASN A 77 -6.69 -6.00 7.25
N LEU A 78 -5.68 -6.02 8.13
CA LEU A 78 -5.60 -5.10 9.27
C LEU A 78 -5.46 -3.64 8.81
N ALA A 79 -4.66 -3.38 7.77
CA ALA A 79 -4.54 -2.06 7.16
C ALA A 79 -5.88 -1.57 6.58
N ALA A 80 -6.64 -2.46 5.92
CA ALA A 80 -7.98 -2.14 5.42
C ALA A 80 -8.95 -1.81 6.58
N ILE A 81 -8.91 -2.55 7.68
CA ILE A 81 -9.71 -2.27 8.87
C ILE A 81 -9.38 -0.90 9.46
N GLU A 82 -8.10 -0.53 9.53
CA GLU A 82 -7.70 0.79 10.00
C GLU A 82 -8.24 1.90 9.09
N LEU A 83 -8.16 1.74 7.76
CA LEU A 83 -8.75 2.69 6.83
C LEU A 83 -10.26 2.83 6.99
N LEU A 84 -10.98 1.71 7.21
CA LEU A 84 -12.42 1.74 7.48
C LEU A 84 -12.74 2.47 8.80
N ARG A 85 -11.94 2.22 9.85
CA ARG A 85 -12.09 2.92 11.13
C ARG A 85 -11.93 4.43 10.95
N ARG A 86 -10.90 4.86 10.23
CA ARG A 86 -10.62 6.28 9.95
C ARG A 86 -11.71 6.92 9.09
N ALA A 87 -12.18 6.23 8.05
CA ALA A 87 -13.28 6.71 7.22
C ALA A 87 -14.56 6.99 8.03
N ASN A 88 -14.85 6.18 9.05
CA ASN A 88 -16.03 6.35 9.90
C ASN A 88 -15.95 7.55 10.85
N VAL A 89 -14.74 8.07 11.11
CA VAL A 89 -14.52 9.16 12.08
C VAL A 89 -13.83 10.39 11.47
N HIS A 90 -13.68 10.41 10.14
CA HIS A 90 -13.03 11.49 9.42
C HIS A 90 -13.76 12.80 9.70
N ASP A 91 -13.02 13.79 10.23
CA ASP A 91 -13.53 15.10 10.59
C ASP A 91 -14.65 15.11 11.65
N ASP A 92 -14.84 14.03 12.44
CA ASP A 92 -15.91 13.96 13.45
C ASP A 92 -15.86 15.11 14.45
N SER A 93 -14.67 15.68 14.71
CA SER A 93 -14.50 16.82 15.59
C SER A 93 -15.29 18.07 15.12
N LYS A 94 -15.65 18.16 13.83
CA LYS A 94 -16.48 19.26 13.29
C LYS A 94 -17.87 19.32 13.89
N PHE A 95 -18.35 18.23 14.48
CA PHE A 95 -19.63 18.20 15.20
C PHE A 95 -19.51 18.67 16.66
N ASP A 96 -18.29 18.81 17.19
CA ASP A 96 -18.06 19.37 18.52
C ASP A 96 -18.44 20.86 18.56
N VAL A 97 -18.96 21.32 19.69
CA VAL A 97 -19.40 22.71 19.89
C VAL A 97 -18.28 23.74 19.68
N LYS A 98 -17.00 23.35 19.84
CA LYS A 98 -15.83 24.20 19.60
C LYS A 98 -15.60 24.48 18.11
N GLU A 99 -16.08 23.61 17.23
CA GLU A 99 -15.87 23.71 15.79
C GLU A 99 -17.15 24.04 15.03
N LYS A 100 -18.25 23.35 15.38
CA LYS A 100 -19.48 23.32 14.59
C LYS A 100 -20.01 24.71 14.24
N PHE A 101 -20.07 25.60 15.22
CA PHE A 101 -20.58 26.97 15.02
C PHE A 101 -19.78 27.73 13.95
N TYR A 102 -18.46 27.57 13.93
CA TYR A 102 -17.60 28.25 12.97
C TYR A 102 -17.74 27.66 11.56
N PHE A 103 -17.76 26.33 11.45
CA PHE A 103 -17.94 25.66 10.15
C PHE A 103 -19.32 25.90 9.55
N ASP A 104 -20.40 25.83 10.35
CA ASP A 104 -21.76 26.15 9.90
C ASP A 104 -21.84 27.55 9.27
N ARG A 105 -21.11 28.52 9.84
CA ARG A 105 -21.09 29.91 9.36
C ARG A 105 -20.25 30.09 8.10
N GLU A 106 -19.04 29.53 8.07
CA GLU A 106 -18.04 29.87 7.05
C GLU A 106 -18.06 28.92 5.85
N THR A 107 -18.37 27.62 6.03
CA THR A 107 -18.37 26.64 4.93
C THR A 107 -19.25 27.02 3.74
N PRO A 108 -20.49 27.55 3.92
CA PRO A 108 -21.30 28.01 2.79
C PRO A 108 -20.68 29.17 2.02
N LEU A 109 -19.92 30.03 2.70
CA LEU A 109 -19.25 31.19 2.10
C LEU A 109 -18.05 30.73 1.28
N LEU A 110 -17.28 29.76 1.79
CA LEU A 110 -16.09 29.23 1.13
C LEU A 110 -16.38 28.66 -0.27
N ALA A 111 -17.55 28.06 -0.49
CA ALA A 111 -17.92 27.48 -1.79
C ALA A 111 -17.89 28.50 -2.94
N GLY A 112 -18.15 29.77 -2.65
CA GLY A 112 -18.13 30.86 -3.64
C GLY A 112 -16.78 31.56 -3.78
N LEU A 113 -15.79 31.23 -2.95
CA LEU A 113 -14.50 31.90 -2.93
C LEU A 113 -13.47 31.13 -3.75
N THR A 114 -12.58 31.87 -4.42
CA THR A 114 -11.42 31.30 -5.09
C THR A 114 -10.40 30.86 -4.05
N TYR A 115 -9.97 29.60 -4.11
CA TYR A 115 -8.95 29.07 -3.22
C TYR A 115 -7.68 29.94 -3.25
N GLY A 116 -7.28 30.47 -2.10
CA GLY A 116 -6.12 31.35 -1.95
C GLY A 116 -6.37 32.86 -2.13
N SER A 117 -7.59 33.30 -2.44
CA SER A 117 -7.94 34.74 -2.50
C SER A 117 -7.88 35.42 -1.12
N ASP A 118 -7.92 36.75 -1.08
CA ASP A 118 -7.89 37.49 0.18
C ASP A 118 -9.17 37.29 1.00
N GLU A 119 -10.32 37.14 0.35
CA GLU A 119 -11.59 36.78 0.98
C GLU A 119 -11.53 35.36 1.58
N TYR A 120 -10.88 34.42 0.86
CA TYR A 120 -10.65 33.07 1.35
C TYR A 120 -9.77 33.10 2.60
N LYS A 121 -8.66 33.85 2.59
CA LYS A 121 -7.79 34.02 3.76
C LYS A 121 -8.53 34.64 4.95
N ALA A 122 -9.35 35.66 4.72
CA ALA A 122 -10.15 36.27 5.77
C ALA A 122 -11.18 35.29 6.37
N SER A 123 -11.74 34.37 5.57
CA SER A 123 -12.59 33.30 6.08
C SER A 123 -11.80 32.29 6.91
N LEU A 124 -10.57 31.95 6.52
CA LEU A 124 -9.68 31.10 7.33
C LEU A 124 -9.32 31.73 8.67
N GLU A 125 -9.07 33.05 8.73
CA GLU A 125 -8.82 33.76 9.99
C GLU A 125 -10.01 33.64 10.95
N ARG A 126 -11.23 33.79 10.43
CA ARG A 126 -12.47 33.62 11.20
C ARG A 126 -12.71 32.18 11.64
N LEU A 127 -12.23 31.20 10.89
CA LEU A 127 -12.23 29.77 11.23
C LEU A 127 -11.13 29.40 12.23
N GLY A 128 -10.14 30.26 12.49
CA GLY A 128 -8.93 29.96 13.25
C GLY A 128 -9.15 29.15 14.54
N PRO A 129 -10.04 29.54 15.46
CA PRO A 129 -10.30 28.77 16.68
C PRO A 129 -10.79 27.33 16.42
N ALA A 130 -11.68 27.16 15.43
CA ALA A 130 -12.15 25.84 15.03
C ALA A 130 -11.05 25.03 14.35
N LEU A 131 -10.25 25.64 13.47
CA LEU A 131 -9.12 24.98 12.81
C LEU A 131 -8.06 24.50 13.81
N GLN A 132 -7.78 25.28 14.85
CA GLN A 132 -6.84 24.85 15.90
C GLN A 132 -7.34 23.60 16.63
N HIS A 133 -8.62 23.57 17.03
CA HIS A 133 -9.21 22.37 17.64
C HIS A 133 -9.23 21.20 16.64
N HIS A 134 -9.58 21.48 15.38
CA HIS A 134 -9.66 20.49 14.32
C HIS A 134 -8.32 19.81 14.06
N TYR A 135 -7.24 20.58 13.86
CA TYR A 135 -5.90 20.06 13.65
C TYR A 135 -5.39 19.27 14.85
N ALA A 136 -5.72 19.68 16.08
CA ALA A 136 -5.35 18.93 17.28
C ALA A 136 -6.04 17.56 17.40
N ASN A 137 -7.20 17.36 16.76
CA ASN A 137 -7.99 16.13 16.89
C ASN A 137 -7.99 15.25 15.64
N ASN A 138 -7.53 15.74 14.49
CA ASN A 138 -7.55 15.01 13.21
C ASN A 138 -6.14 14.88 12.65
N SER A 139 -5.54 13.70 12.80
CA SER A 139 -4.15 13.45 12.45
C SER A 139 -3.87 13.37 10.95
N HIS A 140 -4.88 13.44 10.07
CA HIS A 140 -4.62 13.56 8.63
C HIS A 140 -4.22 14.99 8.21
N HIS A 141 -4.21 15.96 9.13
CA HIS A 141 -3.68 17.30 8.88
C HIS A 141 -2.20 17.40 9.26
N PRO A 142 -1.32 17.94 8.40
CA PRO A 142 0.07 18.20 8.75
C PRO A 142 0.23 19.06 10.01
N GLU A 143 -0.67 20.02 10.21
CA GLU A 143 -0.72 20.91 11.37
C GLU A 143 -0.91 20.19 12.71
N HIS A 144 -1.34 18.92 12.70
CA HIS A 144 -1.41 18.07 13.89
C HIS A 144 -0.03 17.78 14.47
N PHE A 145 1.02 17.74 13.64
CA PHE A 145 2.35 17.28 14.01
C PHE A 145 3.35 18.43 14.11
N GLY A 146 4.22 18.38 15.12
CA GLY A 146 5.27 19.39 15.31
C GLY A 146 6.33 19.41 14.18
N ASN A 147 6.50 18.30 13.46
CA ASN A 147 7.37 18.19 12.28
C ASN A 147 6.57 18.10 10.96
N GLY A 148 5.30 18.52 10.96
CA GLY A 148 4.46 18.55 9.76
C GLY A 148 4.28 17.16 9.15
N VAL A 149 4.40 17.09 7.83
CA VAL A 149 4.16 15.86 7.06
C VAL A 149 5.13 14.74 7.41
N ASP A 150 6.33 15.06 7.89
CA ASP A 150 7.30 14.05 8.34
C ASP A 150 6.86 13.35 9.64
N GLY A 151 5.83 13.84 10.32
CA GLY A 151 5.22 13.19 11.48
C GLY A 151 4.09 12.21 11.13
N MET A 152 3.64 12.21 9.88
CA MET A 152 2.45 11.48 9.45
C MET A 152 2.75 9.99 9.18
N THR A 153 1.78 9.13 9.48
CA THR A 153 1.78 7.74 8.99
C THR A 153 1.28 7.67 7.54
N LEU A 154 1.46 6.52 6.87
CA LEU A 154 0.88 6.29 5.54
C LEU A 154 -0.66 6.39 5.53
N TYR A 155 -1.32 6.05 6.64
CA TYR A 155 -2.78 6.18 6.77
C TYR A 155 -3.20 7.66 6.83
N ASP A 156 -2.46 8.48 7.58
CA ASP A 156 -2.69 9.93 7.66
C ASP A 156 -2.50 10.57 6.28
N VAL A 157 -1.43 10.23 5.57
CA VAL A 157 -1.14 10.77 4.23
C VAL A 157 -2.20 10.37 3.22
N LEU A 158 -2.67 9.12 3.26
CA LEU A 158 -3.73 8.65 2.38
C LEU A 158 -5.06 9.36 2.67
N GLU A 159 -5.45 9.46 3.95
CA GLU A 159 -6.65 10.19 4.35
C GLU A 159 -6.57 11.68 3.98
N MET A 160 -5.41 12.31 4.14
CA MET A 160 -5.15 13.70 3.72
C MET A 160 -5.43 13.90 2.22
N LEU A 161 -4.89 13.01 1.38
CA LEU A 161 -5.10 13.07 -0.08
C LEU A 161 -6.57 12.92 -0.45
N LEU A 162 -7.28 11.98 0.19
CA LEU A 162 -8.71 11.75 -0.03
C LEU A 162 -9.55 12.94 0.47
N GLY A 163 -9.17 13.53 1.60
CA GLY A 163 -9.76 14.75 2.13
C GLY A 163 -9.61 15.92 1.17
N TRP A 164 -8.42 16.11 0.58
CA TRP A 164 -8.20 17.12 -0.46
C TRP A 164 -9.04 16.88 -1.71
N LYS A 165 -9.17 15.62 -2.14
CA LYS A 165 -10.04 15.26 -3.28
C LYS A 165 -11.49 15.65 -3.00
N ALA A 166 -12.04 15.26 -1.85
CA ALA A 166 -13.41 15.58 -1.45
C ALA A 166 -13.63 17.08 -1.21
N ALA A 167 -12.61 17.79 -0.71
CA ALA A 167 -12.65 19.25 -0.57
C ALA A 167 -12.75 19.94 -1.93
N GLY A 168 -11.94 19.51 -2.91
CA GLY A 168 -11.99 20.04 -4.27
C GLY A 168 -13.35 19.85 -4.95
N GLU A 169 -14.03 18.73 -4.72
CA GLU A 169 -15.36 18.44 -5.30
C GLU A 169 -16.46 19.43 -4.87
N ARG A 170 -16.24 20.21 -3.81
CA ARG A 170 -17.16 21.28 -3.38
C ARG A 170 -17.00 22.58 -4.20
N HIS A 171 -15.96 22.67 -5.02
CA HIS A 171 -15.68 23.81 -5.89
C HIS A 171 -15.88 23.41 -7.36
N ARG A 172 -16.42 24.35 -8.15
CA ARG A 172 -16.71 24.13 -9.57
C ARG A 172 -15.46 23.78 -10.41
N ASP A 173 -14.31 24.28 -10.00
CA ASP A 173 -13.01 24.13 -10.65
C ASP A 173 -12.01 23.31 -9.81
N GLY A 174 -12.52 22.49 -8.88
CA GLY A 174 -11.70 21.63 -8.04
C GLY A 174 -10.86 20.64 -8.85
N ASP A 175 -9.54 20.66 -8.63
CA ASP A 175 -8.59 19.76 -9.25
C ASP A 175 -7.61 19.21 -8.21
N ILE A 176 -7.55 17.90 -8.09
CA ILE A 176 -6.68 17.21 -7.13
C ILE A 176 -5.19 17.39 -7.46
N PHE A 177 -4.82 17.46 -8.74
CA PHE A 177 -3.42 17.65 -9.14
C PHE A 177 -2.95 19.07 -8.80
N LYS A 178 -3.80 20.07 -9.05
CA LYS A 178 -3.56 21.45 -8.61
C LYS A 178 -3.53 21.56 -7.08
N SER A 179 -4.38 20.80 -6.38
CA SER A 179 -4.35 20.74 -4.91
C SER A 179 -3.02 20.20 -4.39
N ILE A 180 -2.46 19.16 -5.00
CA ILE A 180 -1.14 18.62 -4.65
C ILE A 180 -0.05 19.68 -4.90
N GLU A 181 -0.09 20.38 -6.02
CA GLU A 181 0.88 21.43 -6.35
C GLU A 181 0.87 22.58 -5.32
N ILE A 182 -0.31 23.06 -4.94
CA ILE A 182 -0.42 24.15 -3.96
C ILE A 182 0.02 23.65 -2.56
N ASN A 183 -0.41 22.46 -2.16
CA ASN A 183 -0.08 21.90 -0.86
C ASN A 183 1.39 21.49 -0.74
N LYS A 184 2.07 21.21 -1.87
CA LYS A 184 3.53 21.05 -1.90
C LYS A 184 4.25 22.25 -1.31
N GLN A 185 3.88 23.45 -1.76
CA GLN A 185 4.48 24.69 -1.24
C GLN A 185 4.03 24.97 0.19
N ARG A 186 2.75 24.76 0.49
CA ARG A 186 2.19 25.01 1.82
C ARG A 186 2.82 24.16 2.93
N PHE A 187 3.06 22.87 2.65
CA PHE A 187 3.51 21.90 3.64
C PHE A 187 4.94 21.40 3.42
N GLY A 188 5.68 21.97 2.47
CA GLY A 188 7.06 21.57 2.19
C GLY A 188 7.19 20.13 1.71
N LEU A 189 6.24 19.63 0.91
CA LEU A 189 6.26 18.24 0.44
C LEU A 189 7.47 17.99 -0.46
N SER A 190 8.16 16.87 -0.24
CA SER A 190 9.25 16.44 -1.11
C SER A 190 8.74 16.07 -2.50
N GLU A 191 9.62 16.14 -3.51
CA GLU A 191 9.28 15.74 -4.89
C GLU A 191 8.83 14.27 -4.96
N GLN A 192 9.50 13.39 -4.20
CA GLN A 192 9.16 11.97 -4.17
C GLN A 192 7.75 11.76 -3.60
N LEU A 193 7.42 12.42 -2.49
CA LEU A 193 6.09 12.31 -1.90
C LEU A 193 5.02 12.85 -2.85
N CYS A 194 5.25 14.01 -3.47
CA CYS A 194 4.35 14.57 -4.47
C CYS A 194 4.10 13.58 -5.62
N GLN A 195 5.14 12.94 -6.14
CA GLN A 195 5.00 11.97 -7.22
C GLN A 195 4.18 10.74 -6.81
N ILE A 196 4.35 10.25 -5.57
CA ILE A 196 3.52 9.17 -5.01
C ILE A 196 2.06 9.61 -4.91
N LEU A 197 1.79 10.79 -4.37
CA LEU A 197 0.43 11.36 -4.27
C LEU A 197 -0.22 11.50 -5.65
N ILE A 198 0.52 11.97 -6.66
CA ILE A 198 0.03 12.07 -8.05
C ILE A 198 -0.31 10.69 -8.62
N ASN A 199 0.55 9.69 -8.39
CA ASN A 199 0.31 8.34 -8.87
C ASN A 199 -0.92 7.72 -8.23
N THR A 200 -1.11 7.93 -6.93
CA THR A 200 -2.32 7.51 -6.20
C THR A 200 -3.55 8.28 -6.65
N ALA A 201 -3.46 9.60 -6.86
CA ALA A 201 -4.57 10.43 -7.34
C ALA A 201 -5.10 9.96 -8.70
N LYS A 202 -4.24 9.44 -9.58
CA LYS A 202 -4.66 8.87 -10.88
C LYS A 202 -5.57 7.65 -10.73
N THR A 203 -5.48 6.90 -9.63
CA THR A 203 -6.30 5.68 -9.41
C THR A 203 -7.61 5.98 -8.67
N ILE A 204 -7.69 7.09 -7.94
CA ILE A 204 -8.89 7.51 -7.22
C ILE A 204 -10.01 7.84 -8.22
N GLY A 205 -11.19 7.23 -8.03
CA GLY A 205 -12.36 7.44 -8.90
C GLY A 205 -12.33 6.64 -10.21
N GLN A 206 -11.31 5.81 -10.44
CA GLN A 206 -11.42 4.77 -11.46
C GLN A 206 -12.46 3.75 -11.00
N GLU A 207 -13.63 3.71 -11.66
CA GLU A 207 -14.52 2.55 -11.54
C GLU A 207 -13.71 1.33 -11.95
N THR A 208 -13.30 0.51 -10.98
CA THR A 208 -12.88 -0.85 -11.28
C THR A 208 -14.14 -1.60 -11.67
N SER A 209 -14.53 -1.51 -12.94
CA SER A 209 -15.57 -2.37 -13.48
C SER A 209 -15.18 -3.81 -13.13
N PRO A 210 -15.97 -4.57 -12.34
CA PRO A 210 -15.55 -5.89 -11.88
C PRO A 210 -15.49 -6.95 -13.00
N VAL A 211 -15.65 -6.56 -14.27
CA VAL A 211 -16.10 -7.47 -15.33
C VAL A 211 -15.35 -7.30 -16.66
N ALA A 212 -14.12 -6.77 -16.65
CA ALA A 212 -13.32 -6.68 -17.88
C ALA A 212 -12.83 -8.04 -18.41
N TRP A 213 -12.82 -9.09 -17.58
CA TRP A 213 -12.35 -10.43 -17.93
C TRP A 213 -13.46 -11.42 -18.35
N LEU A 214 -14.73 -11.00 -18.35
CA LEU A 214 -15.89 -11.82 -18.71
C LEU A 214 -16.49 -11.44 -20.07
N LYS A 215 -15.68 -10.99 -21.03
CA LYS A 215 -16.12 -10.98 -22.43
C LYS A 215 -15.86 -12.36 -23.03
N PRO A 216 -16.89 -13.21 -23.24
CA PRO A 216 -16.71 -14.44 -23.97
C PRO A 216 -16.18 -14.07 -25.36
N HIS A 217 -15.01 -14.61 -25.71
CA HIS A 217 -14.52 -14.55 -27.08
C HIS A 217 -15.56 -15.29 -27.94
N ARG A 218 -16.25 -14.53 -28.80
CA ARG A 218 -17.06 -15.08 -29.88
C ARG A 218 -16.16 -15.41 -31.06
#